data_AF-G3UL85-F1
#
_entry.id   AF-G3UL85-F1
#
_cell.length_a   1.000
_cell.length_b   1.000
_cell.length_c   1.000
_cell.angle_alpha   90.00
_cell.angle_beta   90.00
_cell.angle_gamma   90.00
#
_symmetry.space_group_name_H-M   'P 1'
#
loop_
_entity.id
_entity.type
_entity.pdbx_description
1 polymer ?
#
loop_
_entity_poly.entity_id
_entity_poly.type
_entity_poly.pdbx_seq_one_letter_code
_entity_poly.pdbx_strand_id
1 'polypeptide(L)'
;RGRRAPGSPEIRPPAAAARPDRGPSGPGEEWYTAFVNITYAGAELHTEKTECGRYGEHSPKQDARGEVVMASSAHDRLACDPNTKFAVPTQGKNWIALIPKGNCTYRDKIRNAFLQNAAVVIFNVGSNTNETITMSHAGFQL
;
A
#
# COMPACT_ATOMS: atom_id res chain seq x y z
N ARG A 1 -22.64 -16.60 -12.97
CA ARG A 1 -21.29 -16.48 -13.56
C ARG A 1 -20.83 -15.03 -13.40
N GLY A 2 -19.67 -14.80 -12.78
CA GLY A 2 -18.93 -13.53 -12.84
C GLY A 2 -19.40 -12.40 -11.91
N ARG A 3 -19.29 -12.54 -10.59
CA ARG A 3 -19.22 -11.37 -9.69
C ARG A 3 -17.83 -10.78 -9.84
N ARG A 4 -17.68 -9.70 -10.61
CA ARG A 4 -16.46 -8.90 -10.63
C ARG A 4 -16.69 -7.68 -9.73
N ALA A 5 -15.97 -7.61 -8.62
CA ALA A 5 -15.60 -6.35 -7.99
C ALA A 5 -14.35 -6.60 -7.12
N PRO A 6 -13.38 -5.68 -7.20
CA PRO A 6 -12.97 -4.99 -6.00
C PRO A 6 -13.10 -3.48 -6.23
N GLY A 7 -13.64 -2.77 -5.25
CA GLY A 7 -13.56 -1.31 -5.29
C GLY A 7 -12.11 -0.85 -5.20
N SER A 8 -11.85 0.33 -5.74
CA SER A 8 -10.51 0.90 -5.85
C SER A 8 -10.21 1.75 -4.61
N PRO A 9 -9.24 1.40 -3.77
CA PRO A 9 -8.79 2.35 -2.78
C PRO A 9 -8.02 3.51 -3.41
N GLU A 10 -8.12 4.63 -2.73
CA GLU A 10 -7.47 5.88 -3.03
C GLU A 10 -6.61 6.25 -1.81
N ILE A 11 -5.29 6.17 -2.00
CA ILE A 11 -4.27 6.62 -1.07
C ILE A 11 -4.05 8.09 -1.37
N ARG A 12 -4.27 8.94 -0.38
CA ARG A 12 -4.08 10.38 -0.51
C ARG A 12 -3.00 10.87 0.44
N PRO A 13 -2.14 11.81 0.02
CA PRO A 13 -1.40 12.59 0.98
C PRO A 13 -2.41 13.45 1.76
N PRO A 14 -2.10 13.81 3.01
CA PRO A 14 -2.79 14.90 3.65
C PRO A 14 -2.79 16.13 2.72
N ALA A 15 -3.91 16.84 2.62
CA ALA A 15 -3.92 18.17 2.01
C ALA A 15 -2.81 19.01 2.68
N ALA A 16 -2.09 19.83 1.90
CA ALA A 16 -0.83 20.58 2.14
C ALA A 16 -0.63 21.31 3.50
N ALA A 17 -1.01 20.70 4.61
CA ALA A 17 -1.14 21.27 5.94
C ALA A 17 -1.08 20.22 7.06
N ALA A 18 -1.04 18.91 6.79
CA ALA A 18 -0.67 17.97 7.86
C ALA A 18 0.82 18.12 8.12
N ARG A 19 1.09 18.85 9.19
CA ARG A 19 2.40 18.98 9.82
C ARG A 19 2.98 17.57 10.00
N PRO A 20 4.30 17.38 9.88
CA PRO A 20 4.90 16.13 10.32
C PRO A 20 4.50 15.91 11.77
N ASP A 21 3.80 14.82 12.05
CA ASP A 21 3.43 14.50 13.43
C ASP A 21 4.73 14.15 14.15
N ARG A 22 5.16 15.04 15.05
CA ARG A 22 6.32 14.80 15.90
C ARG A 22 5.95 13.64 16.82
N GLY A 23 6.45 12.45 16.50
CA GLY A 23 6.29 11.28 17.36
C GLY A 23 6.80 11.57 18.77
N PRO A 24 6.34 10.83 19.80
CA PRO A 24 6.70 11.05 21.20
C PRO A 24 8.19 10.82 21.54
N SER A 25 9.05 10.55 20.55
CA SER A 25 10.48 10.28 20.70
C SER A 25 11.35 11.24 19.89
N GLY A 26 11.62 12.43 20.46
CA GLY A 26 12.75 13.29 20.08
C GLY A 26 12.69 13.99 18.71
N PRO A 27 13.62 14.92 18.43
CA PRO A 27 13.68 15.62 17.15
C PRO A 27 14.39 14.73 16.11
N GLY A 28 13.70 14.21 15.09
CA GLY A 28 14.42 13.57 13.99
C GLY A 28 13.65 12.78 12.93
N GLU A 29 12.48 12.19 13.23
CA GLU A 29 11.75 11.45 12.19
C GLU A 29 10.61 12.28 11.62
N GLU A 30 10.87 12.95 10.49
CA GLU A 30 9.83 13.53 9.65
C GLU A 30 9.17 12.39 8.85
N TRP A 31 7.96 11.99 9.26
CA TRP A 31 7.18 10.99 8.56
C TRP A 31 5.84 11.57 8.13
N TYR A 32 5.32 11.04 7.02
CA TYR A 32 4.08 11.49 6.42
C TYR A 32 3.03 10.41 6.62
N THR A 33 1.95 10.73 7.34
CA THR A 33 0.78 9.87 7.41
C THR A 33 0.14 9.75 6.03
N ALA A 34 -0.53 8.63 5.78
CA ALA A 34 -1.31 8.39 4.58
C ALA A 34 -2.79 8.26 4.95
N PHE A 35 -3.62 8.99 4.22
CA PHE A 35 -5.06 8.79 4.26
C PHE A 35 -5.40 7.67 3.28
N VAL A 36 -6.06 6.63 3.79
CA VAL A 36 -6.53 5.52 2.99
C VAL A 36 -8.05 5.65 2.88
N ASN A 37 -8.53 5.80 1.65
CA ASN A 37 -9.95 5.73 1.34
C ASN A 37 -10.22 4.40 0.65
N ILE A 38 -11.02 3.53 1.24
CA ILE A 38 -11.34 2.21 0.70
C ILE A 38 -12.80 2.18 0.32
N THR A 39 -13.06 1.91 -0.97
CA THR A 39 -14.41 1.61 -1.45
C THR A 39 -14.52 0.11 -1.68
N TYR A 40 -15.60 -0.52 -1.20
CA TYR A 40 -15.86 -1.95 -1.41
C TYR A 40 -17.35 -2.21 -1.64
N ALA A 41 -17.66 -3.30 -2.35
CA ALA A 41 -19.02 -3.66 -2.74
C ALA A 41 -19.54 -4.82 -1.87
N GLY A 42 -20.60 -4.56 -1.10
CA GLY A 42 -21.37 -5.54 -0.34
C GLY A 42 -22.79 -5.69 -0.90
N ALA A 43 -23.81 -5.65 -0.03
CA ALA A 43 -25.20 -5.46 -0.48
C ALA A 43 -25.41 -4.05 -1.06
N GLU A 44 -24.70 -3.07 -0.50
CA GLU A 44 -24.56 -1.70 -1.00
C GLU A 44 -23.07 -1.36 -1.14
N LEU A 45 -22.77 -0.21 -1.77
CA LEU A 45 -21.42 0.29 -1.93
C LEU A 45 -21.01 1.06 -0.67
N HIS A 46 -19.97 0.59 0.01
CA HIS A 46 -19.45 1.21 1.22
C HIS A 46 -18.13 1.92 0.92
N THR A 47 -17.91 3.05 1.57
CA THR A 47 -16.68 3.82 1.48
C THR A 47 -16.24 4.26 2.86
N GLU A 48 -15.01 3.94 3.21
CA GLU A 48 -14.40 4.22 4.51
C GLU A 48 -13.12 5.01 4.32
N LYS A 49 -12.95 6.06 5.12
CA LYS A 49 -11.73 6.88 5.15
C LYS A 49 -11.05 6.74 6.50
N THR A 50 -9.77 6.41 6.47
CA THR A 50 -8.97 6.26 7.70
C THR A 50 -7.58 6.83 7.50
N GLU A 51 -7.08 7.54 8.51
CA GLU A 51 -5.67 7.93 8.61
C GLU A 51 -4.92 6.81 9.37
N CYS A 52 -4.56 5.75 8.66
CA CYS A 52 -4.00 4.53 9.26
C CYS A 52 -2.74 4.02 8.56
N GLY A 53 -2.14 4.80 7.67
CA GLY A 53 -0.91 4.43 6.96
C GLY A 53 0.20 5.44 7.18
N ARG A 54 1.43 5.05 6.87
CA ARG A 54 2.58 5.96 6.76
C ARG A 54 3.22 5.74 5.39
N TYR A 55 3.59 6.81 4.71
CA TYR A 55 4.39 6.71 3.48
C TYR A 55 5.75 6.09 3.81
N GLY A 56 6.27 5.28 2.89
CA GLY A 56 7.66 4.86 2.95
C GLY A 56 8.59 6.09 2.95
N GLU A 57 9.73 5.98 3.62
CA GLU A 57 10.69 7.07 3.80
C GLU A 57 11.05 7.72 2.44
N HIS A 58 11.46 6.89 1.48
CA HIS A 58 11.83 7.31 0.12
C HIS A 58 10.67 7.24 -0.89
N SER A 59 9.43 7.03 -0.44
CA SER A 59 8.28 6.99 -1.35
C SER A 59 7.83 8.41 -1.74
N PRO A 60 7.43 8.63 -3.01
CA PRO A 60 6.75 9.84 -3.42
C PRO A 60 5.53 10.11 -2.54
N LYS A 61 5.39 11.34 -2.04
CA LYS A 61 4.29 11.76 -1.17
C LYS A 61 3.10 12.26 -2.00
N GLN A 62 2.65 11.43 -2.93
CA GLN A 62 1.62 11.75 -3.93
C GLN A 62 0.41 10.82 -3.82
N ASP A 63 -0.72 11.25 -4.38
CA ASP A 63 -1.92 10.42 -4.49
C ASP A 63 -1.66 9.15 -5.34
N ALA A 64 -2.20 8.02 -4.90
CA ALA A 64 -2.25 6.79 -5.68
C ALA A 64 -3.65 6.19 -5.61
N ARG A 65 -4.24 5.84 -6.76
CA ARG A 65 -5.62 5.33 -6.84
C ARG A 65 -5.66 4.15 -7.78
N GLY A 66 -6.43 3.13 -7.44
CA GLY A 66 -6.59 1.98 -8.33
C GLY A 66 -7.23 0.78 -7.68
N GLU A 67 -7.56 -0.23 -8.49
CA GLU A 67 -8.08 -1.51 -8.00
C GLU A 67 -7.03 -2.18 -7.12
N VAL A 68 -7.42 -2.66 -5.93
CA VAL A 68 -6.51 -3.44 -5.08
C VAL A 68 -6.48 -4.89 -5.52
N VAL A 69 -5.26 -5.38 -5.72
CA VAL A 69 -5.03 -6.77 -6.12
C VAL A 69 -3.93 -7.39 -5.27
N MET A 70 -4.05 -8.70 -5.08
CA MET A 70 -3.06 -9.54 -4.40
C MET A 70 -2.22 -10.28 -5.45
N ALA A 71 -1.16 -10.95 -4.98
CA ALA A 71 -0.45 -11.92 -5.81
C ALA A 71 -1.41 -13.00 -6.34
N SER A 72 -1.20 -13.45 -7.58
CA SER A 72 -2.04 -14.45 -8.25
C SER A 72 -1.95 -15.84 -7.63
N SER A 73 -0.83 -16.14 -6.97
CA SER A 73 -0.55 -17.42 -6.33
C SER A 73 -0.43 -17.25 -4.82
N ALA A 74 -0.94 -18.22 -4.06
CA ALA A 74 -0.76 -18.28 -2.61
C ALA A 74 0.73 -18.38 -2.20
N HIS A 75 1.55 -19.04 -3.02
CA HIS A 75 2.99 -19.18 -2.78
C HIS A 75 3.72 -17.83 -2.88
N ASP A 76 3.24 -16.94 -3.76
CA ASP A 76 3.86 -15.64 -4.02
C ASP A 76 3.22 -14.50 -3.23
N ARG A 77 2.34 -14.82 -2.26
CA ARG A 77 1.57 -13.83 -1.51
C ARG A 77 2.44 -12.77 -0.83
N LEU A 78 3.68 -13.12 -0.48
CA LEU A 78 4.62 -12.19 0.17
C LEU A 78 5.37 -11.27 -0.81
N ALA A 79 5.22 -11.48 -2.13
CA ALA A 79 5.93 -10.76 -3.19
C ALA A 79 7.46 -10.74 -3.02
N CYS A 80 8.03 -11.81 -2.47
CA CYS A 80 9.47 -11.93 -2.26
C CYS A 80 10.20 -12.38 -3.53
N ASP A 81 9.56 -13.22 -4.37
CA ASP A 81 10.13 -13.70 -5.62
C ASP A 81 10.07 -12.58 -6.69
N PRO A 82 11.18 -12.27 -7.38
CA PRO A 82 11.18 -11.31 -8.50
C PRO A 82 10.19 -11.64 -9.63
N ASN A 83 9.79 -12.90 -9.76
CA ASN A 83 8.84 -13.39 -10.76
C ASN A 83 7.38 -13.38 -10.27
N THR A 84 7.12 -12.90 -9.04
CA THR A 84 5.78 -12.79 -8.47
C THR A 84 4.84 -12.14 -9.47
N LYS A 85 3.72 -12.80 -9.77
CA LYS A 85 2.66 -12.25 -10.62
C LYS A 85 1.51 -11.75 -9.76
N PHE A 86 0.98 -10.60 -10.13
CA PHE A 86 -0.24 -10.04 -9.54
C PHE A 86 -1.42 -10.26 -10.46
N ALA A 87 -2.62 -10.32 -9.88
CA ALA A 87 -3.86 -10.41 -10.64
C ALA A 87 -4.22 -9.04 -11.25
N VAL A 88 -3.35 -8.52 -12.12
CA VAL A 88 -3.42 -7.15 -12.66
C VAL A 88 -4.75 -6.95 -13.41
N PRO A 89 -5.47 -5.83 -13.19
CA PRO A 89 -6.65 -5.49 -13.97
C PRO A 89 -6.32 -5.32 -15.46
N THR A 90 -7.32 -5.46 -16.33
CA THR A 90 -7.16 -5.27 -17.79
C THR A 90 -6.51 -3.92 -18.14
N GLN A 91 -5.71 -3.90 -19.22
CA GLN A 91 -4.85 -2.77 -19.60
C GLN A 91 -5.55 -1.40 -19.52
N GLY A 92 -4.87 -0.42 -18.90
CA GLY A 92 -5.30 0.97 -18.78
C GLY A 92 -5.85 1.40 -17.42
N LYS A 93 -5.98 0.47 -16.46
CA LYS A 93 -6.40 0.80 -15.09
C LYS A 93 -5.21 0.85 -14.13
N ASN A 94 -5.09 1.97 -13.41
CA ASN A 94 -4.18 2.06 -12.26
C ASN A 94 -4.61 1.04 -11.20
N TRP A 95 -3.64 0.50 -10.47
CA TRP A 95 -3.88 -0.54 -9.48
C TRP A 95 -2.87 -0.47 -8.34
N ILE A 96 -3.25 -1.04 -7.21
CA ILE A 96 -2.47 -1.05 -5.97
C ILE A 96 -2.22 -2.50 -5.57
N ALA A 97 -0.94 -2.88 -5.46
CA ALA A 97 -0.54 -4.17 -4.92
C ALA A 97 -0.71 -4.17 -3.40
N LEU A 98 -1.54 -5.08 -2.89
CA LEU A 98 -1.69 -5.31 -1.45
C LEU A 98 -0.79 -6.48 -1.03
N ILE A 99 0.18 -6.21 -0.17
CA ILE A 99 1.23 -7.18 0.19
C ILE A 99 1.34 -7.28 1.71
N PRO A 100 1.18 -8.47 2.32
CA PRO A 100 1.42 -8.64 3.74
C PRO A 100 2.90 -8.47 4.10
N LYS A 101 3.15 -7.92 5.28
CA LYS A 101 4.45 -8.02 5.95
C LYS A 101 4.85 -9.50 6.05
N GLY A 102 6.14 -9.77 5.87
CA GLY A 102 6.66 -11.13 5.82
C GLY A 102 8.16 -11.17 6.03
N ASN A 103 8.79 -12.23 5.54
CA ASN A 103 10.20 -12.56 5.79
C ASN A 103 11.20 -11.93 4.81
N CYS A 104 10.76 -11.34 3.70
CA CYS A 104 11.61 -10.55 2.82
C CYS A 104 11.50 -9.05 3.08
N THR A 105 12.45 -8.30 2.53
CA THR A 105 12.57 -6.86 2.79
C THR A 105 11.41 -6.07 2.16
N TYR A 106 11.12 -4.88 2.70
CA TYR A 106 10.18 -3.94 2.08
C TYR A 106 10.64 -3.54 0.67
N ARG A 107 11.95 -3.40 0.46
CA ARG A 107 12.54 -3.09 -0.84
C ARG A 107 12.18 -4.14 -1.89
N ASP A 108 12.29 -5.43 -1.58
CA ASP A 108 12.01 -6.50 -2.54
C ASP A 108 10.52 -6.50 -2.92
N LYS A 109 9.63 -6.36 -1.92
CA LYS A 109 8.18 -6.25 -2.12
C LYS A 109 7.82 -5.07 -3.03
N ILE A 110 8.36 -3.89 -2.71
CA ILE A 110 8.11 -2.65 -3.45
C ILE A 110 8.63 -2.78 -4.88
N ARG A 111 9.86 -3.27 -5.06
CA ARG A 111 10.46 -3.46 -6.39
C ARG A 111 9.64 -4.41 -7.25
N ASN A 112 9.26 -5.57 -6.72
CA ASN A 112 8.58 -6.61 -7.50
C ASN A 112 7.18 -6.17 -7.98
N ALA A 113 6.50 -5.33 -7.20
CA ALA A 113 5.22 -4.74 -7.57
C ALA A 113 5.38 -3.52 -8.50
N PHE A 114 6.34 -2.63 -8.22
CA PHE A 114 6.58 -1.43 -9.02
C PHE A 114 6.99 -1.77 -10.46
N LEU A 115 7.78 -2.83 -10.67
CA LEU A 115 8.14 -3.31 -12.01
C LEU A 115 6.93 -3.76 -12.86
N GLN A 116 5.75 -3.88 -12.24
CA GLN A 116 4.47 -4.17 -12.89
C GLN A 116 3.55 -2.94 -12.91
N ASN A 117 4.08 -1.74 -12.67
CA ASN A 117 3.39 -0.44 -12.62
C ASN A 117 2.33 -0.35 -11.51
N ALA A 118 2.59 -0.97 -10.36
CA ALA A 118 1.72 -0.90 -9.20
C ALA A 118 2.14 0.23 -8.25
N ALA A 119 1.16 0.90 -7.66
CA ALA A 119 1.35 1.47 -6.33
C ALA A 119 1.33 0.34 -5.29
N VAL A 120 1.88 0.56 -4.08
CA VAL A 120 2.10 -0.54 -3.12
C VAL A 120 1.56 -0.18 -1.75
N VAL A 121 0.76 -1.08 -1.16
CA VAL A 121 0.35 -1.05 0.24
C VAL A 121 0.89 -2.28 0.93
N ILE A 122 1.64 -2.07 2.01
CA ILE A 122 2.15 -3.14 2.86
C ILE A 122 1.41 -3.10 4.20
N PHE A 123 0.78 -4.22 4.57
CA PHE A 123 -0.03 -4.30 5.79
C PHE A 123 0.54 -5.33 6.77
N ASN A 124 0.37 -5.06 8.07
CA ASN A 124 0.79 -5.99 9.11
C ASN A 124 -0.22 -7.14 9.24
N VAL A 125 0.28 -8.36 9.47
CA VAL A 125 -0.52 -9.56 9.73
C VAL A 125 -0.15 -10.15 11.08
N GLY A 126 -1.15 -10.47 11.91
CA GLY A 126 -0.96 -11.22 13.16
C GLY A 126 -0.38 -10.44 14.35
N SER A 127 -0.22 -9.12 14.26
CA SER A 127 0.03 -8.28 15.44
C SER A 127 -1.28 -7.65 15.89
N ASN A 128 -1.60 -7.78 17.17
CA ASN A 128 -2.74 -7.09 17.79
C ASN A 128 -2.47 -5.59 17.98
N THR A 129 -1.30 -5.10 17.55
CA THR A 129 -0.93 -3.69 17.57
C THR A 129 -1.19 -3.06 16.20
N ASN A 130 -2.01 -2.00 16.17
CA ASN A 130 -2.18 -1.13 14.99
C ASN A 130 -0.94 -0.24 14.76
N GLU A 131 0.25 -0.79 14.97
CA GLU A 131 1.51 -0.07 14.87
C GLU A 131 1.93 0.08 13.41
N THR A 132 1.89 1.31 12.92
CA THR A 132 2.43 1.69 11.63
C THR A 132 3.85 2.20 11.77
N ILE A 133 4.80 1.53 11.11
CA ILE A 133 6.20 1.97 11.03
C ILE A 133 6.47 2.66 9.69
N THR A 134 7.36 3.65 9.67
CA THR A 134 7.91 4.16 8.41
C THR A 134 8.82 3.10 7.81
N MET A 135 8.48 2.62 6.62
CA MET A 135 9.31 1.62 5.94
C MET A 135 10.49 2.32 5.26
N SER A 136 11.71 1.97 5.68
CA SER A 136 12.91 2.33 4.93
C SER A 136 13.12 1.33 3.79
N HIS A 137 13.38 1.84 2.59
CA HIS A 137 13.56 1.05 1.37
C HIS A 137 14.63 1.64 0.45
N ALA A 138 15.71 2.16 1.05
CA ALA A 138 16.80 2.82 0.35
C ALA A 138 17.36 1.99 -0.83
N GLY A 139 17.71 2.69 -1.91
CA GLY A 139 18.30 2.09 -3.11
C GLY A 139 17.30 1.69 -4.21
N PHE A 140 15.99 1.86 -3.99
CA PHE A 140 14.99 1.81 -5.04
C PHE A 140 14.23 3.14 -5.07
N GLN A 141 14.61 4.02 -6.00
CA GLN A 141 13.93 5.29 -6.16
C GLN A 141 12.69 5.06 -7.03
N LEU A 142 11.54 5.19 -6.39
CA LEU A 142 10.19 5.11 -6.97
C LEU A 142 9.92 6.30 -7.91
#